data_AF-Q66B80-F1
#
_entry.id   AF-Q66B80-F1
#
_cell.length_a   1.000
_cell.length_b   1.000
_cell.length_c   1.000
_cell.angle_alpha   90.00
_cell.angle_beta   90.00
_cell.angle_gamma   90.00
#
_symmetry.space_group_name_H-M   'P 1'
#
loop_
_entity.id
_entity.type
_entity.pdbx_description
1 polymer ?
#
loop_
_entity_poly.entity_id
_entity_poly.type
_entity_poly.pdbx_seq_one_letter_code
_entity_poly.pdbx_strand_id
1 'polypeptide(L)'
;MKDFPTKFTHAPTDHNEWFGLYRDDGKIDDYTWINNVERGNFRLHPIGPMGVSMGCITLQHAADFQVLRKALLHTQTIAVNGTKLMAYGCIEVVTNGNTCP
;
A
#
# COMPACT_ATOMS: atom_id res chain seq x y z
N MET A 1 7.33 10.64 -8.16
CA MET A 1 8.39 9.61 -7.97
C MET A 1 7.82 8.21 -7.94
N LYS A 2 6.69 7.98 -7.24
CA LYS A 2 5.98 6.69 -7.27
C LYS A 2 5.49 6.31 -8.67
N ASP A 3 5.08 7.27 -9.51
CA ASP A 3 4.49 7.00 -10.85
C ASP A 3 5.47 6.99 -12.05
N PHE A 4 6.78 6.86 -11.81
CA PHE A 4 7.72 6.76 -12.93
C PHE A 4 7.66 5.37 -13.59
N PRO A 5 7.70 5.27 -14.93
CA PRO A 5 7.77 3.98 -15.60
C PRO A 5 9.05 3.21 -15.20
N THR A 6 8.90 2.02 -14.63
CA THR A 6 10.03 1.20 -14.16
C THR A 6 10.38 0.03 -15.09
N LYS A 7 9.71 -0.09 -16.24
CA LYS A 7 9.83 -1.23 -17.17
C LYS A 7 11.27 -1.56 -17.62
N PHE A 8 12.15 -0.57 -17.66
CA PHE A 8 13.54 -0.71 -18.13
C PHE A 8 14.58 -0.66 -17.00
N THR A 9 14.15 -0.85 -15.75
CA THR A 9 15.01 -0.77 -14.57
C THR A 9 15.32 -2.16 -14.02
N HIS A 10 16.26 -2.25 -13.07
CA HIS A 10 16.65 -3.52 -12.45
C HIS A 10 15.59 -4.12 -11.51
N ALA A 11 14.55 -3.36 -11.15
CA ALA A 11 13.44 -3.80 -10.32
C ALA A 11 12.11 -3.24 -10.88
N PRO A 12 11.62 -3.77 -12.01
CA PRO A 12 10.40 -3.30 -12.64
C PRO A 12 9.17 -3.61 -11.77
N THR A 13 8.22 -2.68 -11.79
CA THR A 13 6.97 -2.72 -11.02
C THR A 13 5.81 -2.32 -11.92
N ASP A 14 4.68 -3.02 -11.81
CA ASP A 14 3.43 -2.62 -12.46
C ASP A 14 2.48 -2.02 -11.41
N HIS A 15 2.13 -0.74 -11.56
CA HIS A 15 1.29 -0.05 -10.58
C HIS A 15 -0.16 -0.52 -10.63
N ASN A 16 -0.61 -1.14 -11.73
CA ASN A 16 -1.93 -1.76 -11.81
C ASN A 16 -2.06 -2.97 -10.87
N GLU A 17 -0.95 -3.51 -10.40
CA GLU A 17 -0.94 -4.63 -9.47
C GLU A 17 -0.98 -4.20 -8.01
N TRP A 18 -0.70 -2.93 -7.71
CA TRP A 18 -0.59 -2.42 -6.35
C TRP A 18 -1.95 -2.28 -5.68
N PHE A 19 -1.96 -2.40 -4.36
CA PHE A 19 -3.17 -2.16 -3.57
C PHE A 19 -3.14 -0.77 -2.93
N GLY A 20 -4.26 -0.05 -3.01
CA GLY A 20 -4.52 1.15 -2.22
C GLY A 20 -4.68 0.82 -0.75
N LEU A 21 -3.97 1.54 0.12
CA LEU A 21 -4.16 1.48 1.57
C LEU A 21 -4.83 2.77 2.02
N TYR A 22 -6.07 2.63 2.50
CA TYR A 22 -6.87 3.73 3.02
C TYR A 22 -6.93 3.63 4.53
N ARG A 23 -6.87 4.77 5.21
CA ARG A 23 -6.99 4.80 6.67
C ARG A 23 -8.42 4.40 7.06
N ASP A 24 -8.56 3.54 8.05
CA ASP A 24 -9.88 3.24 8.61
C ASP A 24 -10.28 4.33 9.62
N ASP A 25 -10.73 5.48 9.10
CA ASP A 25 -11.23 6.61 9.90
C ASP A 25 -12.65 7.05 9.49
N GLY A 26 -13.35 6.18 8.75
CA GLY A 26 -14.70 6.41 8.24
C GLY A 26 -14.76 7.28 6.99
N LYS A 27 -13.60 7.69 6.42
CA LYS A 27 -13.53 8.36 5.12
C LYS A 27 -12.74 7.51 4.13
N ILE A 28 -13.09 7.63 2.85
CA ILE A 28 -12.30 7.08 1.76
C ILE A 28 -11.64 8.23 1.03
N ASP A 29 -10.50 8.64 1.56
CA ASP A 29 -9.58 9.59 0.98
C ASP A 29 -8.17 8.98 0.93
N ASP A 30 -7.40 9.39 -0.08
CA ASP A 30 -6.04 8.90 -0.28
C ASP A 30 -5.00 9.80 0.42
N TYR A 31 -5.45 10.55 1.42
CA TYR A 31 -4.63 11.44 2.26
C TYR A 31 -5.17 11.44 3.69
N THR A 32 -4.32 11.72 4.66
CA THR A 32 -4.65 11.81 6.07
C THR A 32 -3.74 12.81 6.75
N TRP A 33 -4.19 13.39 7.86
CA TRP A 33 -3.43 14.38 8.61
C TRP A 33 -2.97 13.78 9.94
N ILE A 34 -1.66 13.74 10.15
CA ILE A 34 -1.05 13.29 11.39
C ILE A 34 -0.14 14.40 11.89
N ASN A 35 -0.41 14.94 13.08
CA ASN A 35 0.36 16.04 13.68
C ASN A 35 0.56 17.22 12.71
N ASN A 36 -0.52 17.66 12.04
CA ASN A 36 -0.51 18.76 11.05
C ASN A 36 0.33 18.49 9.79
N VAL A 37 0.76 17.25 9.56
CA VAL A 37 1.42 16.84 8.32
C VAL A 37 0.45 16.01 7.48
N GLU A 38 0.21 16.46 6.26
CA GLU A 38 -0.51 15.67 5.26
C GLU A 38 0.36 14.50 4.79
N ARG A 39 -0.22 13.31 4.79
CA ARG A 39 0.40 12.08 4.29
C ARG A 39 -0.62 11.32 3.46
N GLY A 40 -0.20 10.54 2.48
CA GLY A 40 -1.16 9.84 1.64
C GLY A 40 -0.51 9.01 0.55
N ASN A 41 -1.33 8.56 -0.40
CA ASN A 41 -0.92 7.69 -1.49
C ASN A 41 -0.18 6.46 -0.95
N PHE A 42 -0.74 5.88 0.12
CA PHE A 42 -0.18 4.69 0.75
C PHE A 42 -0.57 3.47 -0.07
N ARG A 43 0.41 2.62 -0.33
CA ARG A 43 0.26 1.45 -1.19
C ARG A 43 0.93 0.25 -0.57
N LEU A 44 0.42 -0.93 -0.89
CA LEU A 44 1.13 -2.20 -0.75
C LEU A 44 1.69 -2.59 -2.12
N HIS A 45 3.02 -2.68 -2.21
CA HIS A 45 3.69 -2.93 -3.49
C HIS A 45 5.08 -3.58 -3.32
N PRO A 46 5.68 -4.17 -4.37
CA PRO A 46 7.06 -4.61 -4.30
C PRO A 46 8.00 -3.40 -4.32
N ILE A 47 9.21 -3.57 -3.79
CA ILE A 47 10.24 -2.54 -3.83
C ILE A 47 10.52 -2.13 -5.29
N GLY A 48 10.53 -0.82 -5.53
CA GLY A 48 10.89 -0.26 -6.83
C GLY A 48 12.40 -0.04 -6.98
N PRO A 49 12.85 0.46 -8.13
CA PRO A 49 14.28 0.59 -8.48
C PRO A 49 15.08 1.50 -7.55
N MET A 50 14.39 2.47 -6.94
CA MET A 50 15.01 3.43 -6.03
C MET A 50 15.02 2.94 -4.58
N GLY A 51 14.42 1.78 -4.27
CA GLY A 51 14.41 1.23 -2.92
C GLY A 51 13.62 2.04 -1.87
N VAL A 52 12.88 3.08 -2.29
CA VAL A 52 12.19 4.00 -1.38
C VAL A 52 10.73 3.61 -1.17
N SER A 53 10.30 3.51 0.09
CA SER A 53 8.91 3.21 0.45
C SER A 53 8.04 4.46 0.60
N MET A 54 8.60 5.57 1.08
CA MET A 54 7.87 6.82 1.34
C MET A 54 6.57 6.60 2.14
N GLY A 55 6.64 5.71 3.15
CA GLY A 55 5.51 5.35 4.02
C GLY A 55 4.59 4.25 3.48
N CYS A 56 4.81 3.74 2.27
CA CYS A 56 4.15 2.53 1.78
C CYS A 56 4.62 1.27 2.53
N ILE A 57 3.84 0.19 2.46
CA ILE A 57 4.26 -1.14 2.86
C ILE A 57 4.92 -1.80 1.64
N THR A 58 6.22 -2.07 1.71
CA THR A 58 7.00 -2.56 0.57
C THR A 58 7.61 -3.92 0.85
N LEU A 59 7.39 -4.88 -0.06
CA LEU A 59 8.05 -6.19 0.00
C LEU A 59 9.38 -6.15 -0.77
N GLN A 60 10.45 -6.69 -0.19
CA GLN A 60 11.80 -6.65 -0.78
C GLN A 60 11.92 -7.48 -2.06
N HIS A 61 11.14 -8.55 -2.18
CA HIS A 61 11.15 -9.41 -3.36
C HIS A 61 9.81 -9.33 -4.09
N ALA A 62 9.87 -9.10 -5.40
CA ALA A 62 8.68 -9.06 -6.25
C ALA A 62 7.91 -10.39 -6.24
N ALA A 63 8.62 -11.53 -6.11
CA ALA A 63 7.99 -12.84 -6.00
C ALA A 63 7.09 -12.96 -4.76
N ASP A 64 7.55 -12.49 -3.61
CA ASP A 64 6.77 -12.50 -2.36
C ASP A 64 5.53 -11.61 -2.48
N PHE A 65 5.67 -10.45 -3.13
CA PHE A 65 4.53 -9.60 -3.46
C PHE A 65 3.52 -10.32 -4.34
N GLN A 66 3.95 -11.08 -5.35
CA GLN A 66 3.01 -11.83 -6.19
C GLN A 66 2.29 -12.93 -5.43
N VAL A 67 2.96 -13.61 -4.49
CA VAL A 67 2.32 -14.60 -3.61
C VAL A 67 1.25 -13.92 -2.76
N LEU A 68 1.59 -12.81 -2.09
CA LEU A 68 0.66 -12.06 -1.25
C LEU A 68 -0.51 -11.49 -2.06
N ARG A 69 -0.23 -10.88 -3.23
CA ARG A 69 -1.23 -10.35 -4.14
C ARG A 69 -2.25 -11.41 -4.55
N LYS A 70 -1.77 -12.59 -4.95
CA LYS A 70 -2.66 -13.70 -5.29
C LYS A 70 -3.53 -14.10 -4.10
N ALA A 71 -2.96 -14.20 -2.89
CA ALA A 71 -3.75 -14.52 -1.70
C ALA A 71 -4.84 -13.46 -1.42
N LEU A 72 -4.50 -12.17 -1.49
CA LEU A 72 -5.46 -11.08 -1.29
C LEU A 72 -6.57 -11.08 -2.34
N LEU A 73 -6.26 -11.30 -3.63
CA LEU A 73 -7.28 -11.33 -4.68
C LEU A 73 -8.24 -12.52 -4.57
N HIS A 74 -7.87 -13.58 -3.86
CA HIS A 74 -8.74 -14.75 -3.64
C HIS A 74 -9.54 -14.68 -2.34
N THR A 75 -9.39 -13.62 -1.55
CA THR A 75 -10.18 -13.46 -0.33
C THR A 75 -11.61 -13.04 -0.63
N GLN A 76 -12.52 -13.31 0.30
CA GLN A 76 -13.82 -12.66 0.27
C GLN A 76 -13.63 -11.17 0.56
N THR A 77 -14.22 -10.31 -0.27
CA THR A 77 -14.10 -8.87 -0.09
C THR A 77 -15.07 -8.35 0.97
N ILE A 78 -14.66 -7.26 1.63
CA ILE A 78 -15.38 -6.60 2.72
C ILE A 78 -15.95 -5.30 2.18
N ALA A 79 -17.23 -5.04 2.43
CA ALA A 79 -17.85 -3.78 2.06
C ALA A 79 -17.27 -2.64 2.89
N VAL A 80 -16.86 -1.57 2.22
CA VAL A 80 -16.36 -0.37 2.89
C VAL A 80 -17.55 0.52 3.25
N ASN A 81 -17.80 0.68 4.55
CA ASN A 81 -18.96 1.41 5.08
C ASN A 81 -19.12 2.79 4.44
N GLY A 82 -20.35 3.14 4.06
CA GLY A 82 -20.67 4.43 3.45
C GLY A 82 -20.25 4.59 1.99
N THR A 83 -19.73 3.54 1.34
CA THR A 83 -19.31 3.58 -0.07
C THR A 83 -19.80 2.37 -0.87
N LYS A 84 -19.54 2.37 -2.19
CA LYS A 84 -19.73 1.20 -3.08
C LYS A 84 -18.46 0.38 -3.26
N LEU A 85 -17.40 0.68 -2.50
CA LEU A 85 -16.11 0.02 -2.65
C LEU A 85 -16.04 -1.26 -1.82
N MET A 86 -15.22 -2.18 -2.30
CA MET A 86 -14.93 -3.46 -1.67
C MET A 86 -13.43 -3.51 -1.37
N ALA A 87 -13.08 -3.87 -0.14
CA ALA A 87 -11.70 -4.06 0.30
C ALA A 87 -11.33 -5.55 0.33
N TYR A 88 -10.06 -5.87 0.05
CA TYR A 88 -9.54 -7.24 0.17
C TYR A 88 -9.13 -7.61 1.61
N GLY A 89 -9.26 -6.69 2.56
CA GLY A 89 -8.93 -6.94 3.96
C GLY A 89 -8.51 -5.68 4.69
N CYS A 90 -8.10 -5.87 5.94
CA CYS A 90 -7.56 -4.83 6.81
C CYS A 90 -6.12 -5.19 7.17
N ILE A 91 -5.25 -4.20 7.28
CA ILE A 91 -3.88 -4.35 7.76
C ILE A 91 -3.74 -3.51 9.01
N GLU A 92 -3.36 -4.16 10.12
CA GLU A 92 -2.96 -3.48 11.34
C GLU A 92 -1.44 -3.27 11.32
N VAL A 93 -1.01 -2.02 11.46
CA VAL A 93 0.42 -1.67 11.54
C VAL A 93 0.74 -1.37 12.99
N VAL A 94 1.43 -2.30 13.65
CA VAL A 94 1.87 -2.14 15.04
C VAL A 94 3.36 -1.81 15.09
N THR A 95 3.74 -0.86 15.94
CA THR A 95 5.14 -0.54 16.22
C THR A 95 5.54 -1.17 17.55
N ASN A 96 6.54 -2.05 17.52
CA ASN A 96 7.17 -2.55 18.75
C ASN A 96 8.18 -1.51 19.27
N GLY A 97 7.66 -0.42 19.86
CA GLY A 97 8.44 0.73 20.33
C GLY A 97 7.96 2.07 19.76
N ASN A 98 8.27 3.18 20.45
CA ASN A 98 7.76 4.53 20.14
C ASN A 98 8.68 5.38 19.25
N THR A 99 9.75 4.80 18.69
CA THR A 99 10.73 5.56 17.91
C THR A 99 10.47 5.43 16.42
N CYS A 100 9.99 6.52 15.82
CA CYS A 100 10.27 6.80 14.41
C CYS A 100 11.74 7.26 14.32
N PRO A 101 12.56 6.74 13.38
CA PRO A 101 13.81 7.38 12.98
C PRO A 101 13.56 8.77 12.38
#